data_AF-A0A1X0F5D3-F1
#
_entry.id   AF-A0A1X0F5D3-F1
#
_cell.length_a   1.000
_cell.length_b   1.000
_cell.length_c   1.000
_cell.angle_alpha   90.00
_cell.angle_beta   90.00
_cell.angle_gamma   90.00
#
_symmetry.space_group_name_H-M   'P 1'
#
loop_
_entity.id
_entity.type
_entity.pdbx_description
1 polymer ?
#
loop_
_entity_poly.entity_id
_entity_poly.type
_entity_poly.pdbx_seq_one_letter_code
_entity_poly.pdbx_strand_id
1 'polypeptide(L)' 'MFVLAMTCVHPWLVGGVVVGGTVYLAIYERRRREALAARADWEHRALLARPLPQLPAPVVPRRRAADHWSTTEPIRRSA' A
#
# COMPACT_ATOMS: atom_id res chain seq x y z
N MET A 1 28.73 35.04 -21.22
CA MET A 1 29.78 34.94 -22.27
C MET A 1 30.82 33.87 -21.94
N PHE A 2 31.52 33.93 -20.80
CA PHE A 2 32.57 32.95 -20.44
C PHE A 2 32.11 31.49 -20.37
N VAL A 3 30.96 31.21 -19.76
CA VAL A 3 30.44 29.84 -19.63
C VAL A 3 30.14 29.22 -21.00
N LEU A 4 29.47 29.95 -21.88
CA LEU A 4 29.18 29.50 -23.26
C LEU A 4 30.46 29.29 -24.08
N ALA A 5 31.45 30.18 -23.96
CA ALA A 5 32.75 30.01 -24.60
C ALA A 5 33.46 28.74 -24.11
N MET A 6 33.48 28.50 -22.79
CA MET A 6 34.09 27.30 -22.21
C MET A 6 33.36 26.02 -22.63
N THR A 7 32.03 26.10 -22.78
CA THR A 7 31.16 25.00 -23.26
C THR A 7 31.51 24.61 -24.70
N CYS A 8 31.75 25.60 -25.58
CA CYS A 8 32.18 25.35 -26.96
C CYS A 8 33.61 24.80 -27.07
N VAL A 9 34.53 25.25 -26.20
CA VAL A 9 35.93 24.79 -26.23
C VAL A 9 36.08 23.41 -25.57
N HIS A 10 35.26 23.08 -24.57
CA HIS A 10 35.37 21.85 -23.78
C HIS A 10 34.00 21.14 -23.63
N PRO A 11 33.43 20.59 -24.71
CA PRO A 11 32.12 19.95 -24.67
C PRO A 11 32.03 18.77 -23.70
N TRP A 12 33.16 18.12 -23.39
CA TRP A 12 33.22 17.03 -22.40
C TRP A 12 32.88 17.48 -20.98
N LEU A 13 33.11 18.74 -20.62
CA LEU A 13 32.71 19.28 -19.31
C LEU A 13 31.18 19.26 -19.16
N VAL A 14 30.46 19.61 -20.24
CA VAL A 14 28.99 19.54 -20.28
C VAL A 14 28.54 18.11 -20.12
N GLY A 15 29.16 17.18 -20.84
CA GLY A 15 28.89 15.75 -20.71
C GLY A 15 29.07 15.27 -19.28
N GLY A 16 30.18 15.63 -18.63
CA GLY A 16 30.45 15.29 -17.24
C GLY A 16 29.42 15.85 -16.26
N VAL A 17 29.00 17.11 -16.43
CA VAL A 17 27.95 17.73 -15.59
C VAL A 17 26.59 17.05 -15.79
N VAL A 18 26.20 16.75 -17.04
CA VAL A 18 24.94 16.08 -17.34
C VAL A 18 24.93 14.67 -16.76
N VAL A 19 25.99 13.88 -16.96
CA VAL A 19 26.10 12.54 -16.38
C VAL A 19 26.12 12.59 -14.85
N GLY A 20 26.91 13.48 -14.25
CA GLY A 20 26.95 13.65 -12.79
C GLY A 20 25.60 14.05 -12.22
N GLY A 21 24.92 15.02 -12.84
CA GLY A 21 23.61 15.52 -12.41
C GLY A 21 22.52 14.45 -12.54
N THR A 22 22.50 13.68 -13.63
CA THR A 22 21.53 12.59 -13.83
C THR A 22 21.73 11.45 -12.83
N VAL A 23 22.98 11.04 -12.57
CA VAL A 23 23.31 10.03 -11.55
C VAL A 23 22.89 10.52 -10.16
N TYR A 24 23.21 11.77 -9.83
CA TYR A 24 22.82 12.37 -8.55
C TYR A 24 21.29 12.36 -8.37
N LEU A 25 20.54 12.82 -9.37
CA LEU A 25 19.08 12.84 -9.33
C LEU A 25 18.49 11.43 -9.18
N ALA A 26 19.02 10.44 -9.89
CA ALA A 26 18.58 9.05 -9.78
C ALA A 26 18.80 8.51 -8.36
N ILE A 27 19.96 8.77 -7.75
CA ILE A 27 20.27 8.36 -6.38
C ILE A 27 19.35 9.08 -5.37
N TYR A 28 19.15 10.38 -5.57
CA TYR A 28 18.29 11.20 -4.70
C TYR A 28 16.85 10.68 -4.71
N GLU A 29 16.29 10.46 -5.90
CA GLU A 29 14.93 9.98 -6.07
C GLU A 29 14.78 8.54 -5.53
N ARG A 30 15.79 7.69 -5.70
CA ARG A 30 15.83 6.36 -5.08
C ARG A 30 15.76 6.46 -3.55
N ARG A 31 16.63 7.27 -2.93
CA ARG A 31 16.64 7.47 -1.47
C ARG A 31 15.32 8.05 -0.97
N ARG A 32 14.71 8.97 -1.74
CA ARG A 32 13.40 9.54 -1.42
C ARG A 32 12.32 8.47 -1.38
N ARG A 33 12.27 7.58 -2.36
CA ARG A 33 11.32 6.45 -2.39
C ARG A 33 11.57 5.47 -1.25
N GLU A 34 12.83 5.16 -0.95
CA GLU A 34 13.19 4.28 0.16
C GLU A 34 12.76 4.86 1.52
N ALA A 35 12.93 6.16 1.74
CA ALA A 35 12.46 6.82 2.95
C ALA A 35 10.92 6.77 3.10
N LEU A 36 10.19 6.96 2.00
CA LEU A 36 8.74 6.83 1.98
C LEU A 36 8.28 5.39 2.24
N ALA A 37 8.93 4.41 1.61
CA ALA A 37 8.63 2.99 1.83
C ALA A 37 8.91 2.58 3.28
N ALA A 38 10.06 2.97 3.84
CA ALA A 38 10.40 2.70 5.23
C ALA A 38 9.39 3.32 6.21
N ARG A 39 8.90 4.53 5.91
CA ARG A 39 7.85 5.18 6.70
C ARG A 39 6.52 4.44 6.60
N ALA A 40 6.11 4.06 5.39
CA ALA A 40 4.89 3.29 5.16
C ALA A 40 4.94 1.91 5.84
N ASP A 41 6.07 1.22 5.77
CA ASP A 41 6.28 -0.06 6.45
C ASP A 41 6.17 0.07 7.97
N TRP A 42 6.75 1.14 8.53
CA TRP A 42 6.64 1.42 9.95
C TRP A 42 5.17 1.69 10.35
N GLU A 43 4.45 2.50 9.59
CA GLU A 43 3.03 2.79 9.85
C GLU A 43 2.16 1.54 9.70
N HIS A 44 2.42 0.72 8.69
CA HIS A 44 1.73 -0.55 8.49
C HIS A 44 1.93 -1.50 9.68
N ARG A 45 3.17 -1.64 10.15
CA ARG A 45 3.46 -2.45 11.35
C ARG A 45 2.81 -1.87 12.61
N ALA A 46 2.79 -0.56 12.76
CA ALA A 46 2.12 0.10 13.88
C ALA A 46 0.60 -0.16 13.89
N LEU A 47 -0.03 -0.17 12.71
CA LEU A 47 -1.44 -0.52 12.55
C LEU A 47 -1.72 -1.99 12.86
N LEU A 48 -0.86 -2.91 12.41
CA LEU A 48 -1.00 -4.34 12.71
C LEU A 48 -0.77 -4.67 14.18
N ALA A 49 0.15 -3.95 14.83
CA ALA A 49 0.42 -4.11 16.26
C ALA A 49 -0.69 -3.49 17.13
N ARG A 50 -1.55 -2.64 16.56
CA ARG A 50 -2.65 -2.04 17.29
C ARG A 50 -3.71 -3.11 17.57
N PRO A 51 -4.08 -3.34 18.84
CA PRO A 51 -5.18 -4.25 19.15
C PRO A 51 -6.45 -3.71 18.48
N LEU A 52 -7.05 -4.53 17.62
CA LEU A 52 -8.35 -4.22 17.04
C LEU A 52 -9.37 -4.15 18.19
N PRO A 53 -10.29 -3.17 18.19
CA PRO A 53 -11.42 -3.22 19.07
C PRO A 53 -12.16 -4.54 18.82
N GLN A 54 -12.47 -5.24 19.90
CA GLN A 54 -13.16 -6.52 19.86
C GLN A 54 -14.56 -6.27 19.28
N LEU A 55 -14.68 -6.41 17.95
CA LEU A 55 -15.96 -6.30 17.27
C LEU A 55 -16.88 -7.36 17.87
N PRO A 56 -18.12 -7.01 18.25
CA PRO A 56 -19.08 -8.01 18.68
C PRO A 56 -19.15 -9.06 17.57
N ALA A 57 -18.92 -10.32 17.95
CA ALA A 57 -18.98 -11.43 17.00
C ALA A 57 -20.32 -11.30 16.25
N PRO A 58 -20.33 -11.37 14.92
CA PRO A 58 -21.58 -11.34 14.19
C PRO A 58 -22.46 -12.44 14.78
N VAL A 59 -23.62 -12.06 15.30
CA VAL A 59 -24.65 -13.02 15.72
C VAL A 59 -25.12 -13.63 14.42
N VAL A 60 -24.43 -14.68 13.96
CA VAL A 60 -24.89 -15.51 12.87
C VAL A 60 -26.05 -16.29 13.47
N PRO A 61 -27.31 -16.01 13.09
CA PRO A 61 -28.40 -16.86 13.51
C PRO A 61 -28.03 -18.26 13.01
N ARG A 62 -27.79 -19.17 13.96
CA ARG A 62 -27.51 -20.56 13.66
C ARG A 62 -28.79 -21.09 13.02
N ARG A 63 -28.87 -21.04 11.68
CA ARG A 63 -29.90 -21.76 10.93
C ARG A 63 -29.71 -23.20 11.35
N ARG A 64 -30.59 -23.66 12.25
CA ARG A 64 -30.72 -25.06 12.58
C ARG A 64 -30.95 -25.72 11.23
N ALA A 65 -29.99 -26.52 10.78
CA ALA A 65 -30.20 -27.35 9.61
C ALA A 65 -31.53 -28.05 9.86
N ALA A 66 -32.48 -27.92 8.94
CA ALA A 66 -33.74 -28.63 9.06
C ALA A 66 -33.37 -30.10 9.16
N ASP A 67 -33.46 -30.60 10.38
CA ASP A 67 -33.31 -31.99 10.71
C ASP A 67 -34.31 -32.70 9.79
N HIS A 68 -33.83 -33.44 8.79
CA HIS A 68 -34.68 -34.17 7.84
C HIS A 68 -35.56 -35.23 8.52
N TRP A 69 -35.34 -35.42 9.82
CA TRP A 69 -36.10 -36.25 10.75
C TRP A 69 -37.12 -35.45 11.59
N SER A 70 -37.22 -34.13 11.44
CA SER A 70 -38.28 -33.35 12.06
C SER A 70 -39.59 -33.67 11.35
N THR A 71 -40.56 -34.22 12.09
CA THR A 71 -41.93 -34.37 11.62
C THR A 71 -42.40 -33.05 11.03
N THR A 72 -42.76 -33.07 9.75
CA THR A 72 -43.40 -31.94 9.07
C THR A 72 -44.65 -31.58 9.87
N GLU A 73 -44.59 -30.46 10.60
CA GLU A 73 -45.78 -29.94 11.28
C GLU A 73 -46.84 -29.67 10.20
N PRO A 74 -48.08 -30.19 10.35
CA PRO A 74 -49.12 -29.91 9.39
C PRO A 74 -49.41 -28.41 9.41
N ILE A 75 -49.48 -27.82 8.21
CA ILE A 75 -49.91 -26.43 8.01
C ILE A 75 -51.25 -26.26 8.73
N ARG A 76 -51.26 -25.55 9.87
CA ARG A 76 -52.51 -25.15 10.51
C ARG A 76 -53.19 -24.18 9.56
N ARG A 77 -54.26 -24.64 8.92
CA ARG A 77 -55.17 -23.78 8.18
C ARG A 77 -55.86 -22.89 9.23
N SER A 78 -55.44 -21.63 9.31
CA SER A 78 -56.17 -20.59 10.04
C SER A 78 -57.56 -20.47 9.40
N ALA A 79 -58.59 -20.76 10.20
CA ALA A 79 -59.99 -20.54 9.85
C ALA A 79 -60.34 -19.05 9.93
#